data_AF-A4BEY3-F1
#
_entry.id   AF-A4BEY3-F1
#
_cell.length_a   1.000
_cell.length_b   1.000
_cell.length_c   1.000
_cell.angle_alpha   90.00
_cell.angle_beta   90.00
_cell.angle_gamma   90.00
#
_symmetry.space_group_name_H-M   'P 1'
#
loop_
_entity.id
_entity.type
_entity.pdbx_description
1 polymer ?
#
loop_
_entity_poly.entity_id
_entity_poly.type
_entity_poly.pdbx_seq_one_letter_code
_entity_poly.pdbx_strand_id
1 'polypeptide(L)'
;MPVFTEQPYLSETETSDSGSTFADRLSELIGDASVSAFARRVGLSESLIRKYLKGSEPSLSRADQIARRANVSLEWLATGCGYMYRQAEVVDQPALALADELVGRTLQEVRLIPSPLQRMTLTVSVYQFLRTHKKSDGYLDHHSGRQFAEHTVASLLNVSDDQT
;
A
#
# COMPACT_ATOMS: atom_id res chain seq x y z
N MET A 1 -18.31 20.67 23.64
CA MET A 1 -18.71 20.62 22.22
C MET A 1 -17.52 21.05 21.38
N PRO A 2 -16.74 20.15 20.77
CA PRO A 2 -15.80 20.54 19.74
C PRO A 2 -16.57 20.68 18.42
N VAL A 3 -16.45 21.85 17.81
CA VAL A 3 -16.91 22.14 16.46
C VAL A 3 -15.96 21.39 15.52
N PHE A 4 -16.42 20.31 14.91
CA PHE A 4 -15.74 19.69 13.78
C PHE A 4 -15.85 20.68 12.61
N THR A 5 -14.76 21.40 12.39
CA THR A 5 -14.60 22.20 11.18
C THR A 5 -14.44 21.19 10.06
N GLU A 6 -15.38 21.15 9.12
CA GLU A 6 -15.24 20.41 7.87
C GLU A 6 -14.08 21.02 7.07
N GLN A 7 -12.87 20.54 7.33
CA GLN A 7 -11.79 20.67 6.37
C GLN A 7 -11.99 19.57 5.32
N PRO A 8 -12.18 19.93 4.03
CA PRO A 8 -12.29 18.93 2.99
C PRO A 8 -10.97 18.16 2.94
N TYR A 9 -11.04 16.85 3.18
CA TYR A 9 -9.91 15.94 2.99
C TYR A 9 -9.68 15.76 1.48
N LEU A 10 -9.14 16.78 0.83
CA LEU A 10 -8.45 16.63 -0.44
C LEU A 10 -6.98 16.40 -0.10
N SER A 11 -6.59 15.13 0.09
CA SER A 11 -5.17 14.78 -0.01
C SER A 11 -4.86 14.51 -1.48
N GLU A 12 -4.20 15.49 -2.09
CA GLU A 12 -3.66 15.46 -3.45
C GLU A 12 -2.70 14.27 -3.65
N THR A 13 -3.18 13.17 -4.23
CA THR A 13 -2.37 12.29 -5.12
C THR A 13 -3.27 11.54 -6.11
N GLU A 14 -4.31 12.19 -6.66
CA GLU A 14 -4.73 11.88 -8.03
C GLU A 14 -3.94 12.80 -8.96
N THR A 15 -2.61 12.68 -8.96
CA THR A 15 -1.85 13.22 -10.08
C THR A 15 -2.05 12.25 -11.24
N SER A 16 -3.10 12.49 -12.02
CA SER A 16 -3.04 12.19 -13.45
C SER A 16 -1.90 13.04 -14.03
N ASP A 17 -0.66 12.60 -13.84
CA ASP A 17 0.48 13.20 -14.51
C ASP A 17 0.47 12.69 -15.95
N SER A 18 -0.45 13.23 -16.74
CA SER A 18 -0.63 12.94 -18.16
C SER A 18 0.55 13.43 -19.03
N GLY A 19 1.68 13.82 -18.41
CA GLY A 19 2.84 14.43 -19.05
C GLY A 19 4.18 13.70 -18.90
N SER A 20 4.36 12.76 -17.96
CA SER A 20 5.64 12.04 -17.82
C SER A 20 5.75 10.84 -18.77
N THR A 21 6.92 10.69 -19.39
CA THR A 21 7.22 9.57 -20.28
C THR A 21 7.75 8.36 -19.51
N PHE A 22 7.81 7.19 -20.15
CA PHE A 22 8.51 6.03 -19.59
C PHE A 22 9.97 6.34 -19.25
N ALA A 23 10.63 7.18 -20.06
CA ALA A 23 12.03 7.56 -19.85
C ALA A 23 12.21 8.40 -18.57
N ASP A 24 11.25 9.26 -18.26
CA ASP A 24 11.26 10.09 -17.04
C ASP A 24 11.12 9.21 -15.80
N ARG A 25 10.12 8.32 -15.78
CA ARG A 25 9.93 7.36 -14.69
C ARG A 25 11.09 6.38 -14.54
N LEU A 26 11.71 5.98 -15.65
CA LEU A 26 12.91 5.16 -15.63
C LEU A 26 14.10 5.93 -15.03
N SER A 27 14.23 7.23 -15.33
CA SER A 27 15.26 8.08 -14.74
C SER A 27 15.05 8.25 -13.23
N GLU A 28 13.81 8.50 -12.82
CA GLU A 28 13.42 8.56 -11.40
C GLU A 28 13.79 7.28 -10.67
N LEU A 29 13.51 6.13 -11.28
CA LEU A 29 13.78 4.82 -10.70
C LEU A 29 15.28 4.47 -10.60
N ILE A 30 16.11 5.07 -11.47
CA ILE A 30 17.58 5.00 -11.38
C ILE A 30 18.07 5.87 -10.20
N GLY A 31 17.50 7.07 -10.02
CA GLY A 31 17.88 8.01 -8.97
C GLY A 31 19.37 8.35 -9.01
N ASP A 32 20.04 8.30 -7.85
CA ASP A 32 21.47 8.62 -7.72
C ASP A 32 22.41 7.49 -8.19
N ALA A 33 21.86 6.32 -8.56
CA ALA A 33 22.67 5.21 -9.03
C ALA A 33 23.19 5.45 -10.45
N SER A 34 24.39 4.93 -10.76
CA SER A 34 24.83 4.91 -12.16
C SER A 34 23.95 4.01 -13.02
N VAL A 35 23.76 4.38 -14.29
CA VAL A 35 23.02 3.56 -15.28
C VAL A 35 23.57 2.13 -15.36
N SER A 36 24.89 1.97 -15.23
CA SER A 36 25.55 0.66 -15.23
C SER A 36 25.19 -0.20 -14.01
N ALA A 37 25.14 0.42 -12.81
CA ALA A 37 24.70 -0.27 -11.60
C ALA A 37 23.23 -0.67 -11.70
N PHE A 38 22.39 0.22 -12.22
CA PHE A 38 20.97 -0.07 -12.42
C PHE A 38 20.72 -1.19 -13.43
N ALA A 39 21.41 -1.16 -14.57
CA ALA A 39 21.31 -2.19 -15.61
C ALA A 39 21.64 -3.59 -15.07
N ARG A 40 22.70 -3.70 -14.26
CA ARG A 40 23.05 -4.94 -13.55
C ARG A 40 21.96 -5.37 -12.58
N ARG A 41 21.38 -4.45 -11.80
CA ARG A 41 20.29 -4.71 -10.84
C ARG A 41 19.07 -5.35 -11.53
N VAL A 42 18.66 -4.84 -12.68
CA VAL A 42 17.49 -5.34 -13.42
C VAL A 42 17.81 -6.48 -14.40
N GLY A 43 19.09 -6.81 -14.59
CA GLY A 43 19.54 -7.86 -15.50
C GLY A 43 19.37 -7.50 -16.98
N LEU A 44 19.64 -6.24 -17.34
CA LEU A 44 19.62 -5.72 -18.71
C LEU A 44 20.98 -5.13 -19.07
N SER A 45 21.25 -4.96 -20.38
CA SER A 45 22.48 -4.28 -20.81
C SER A 45 22.36 -2.77 -20.60
N GLU A 46 23.48 -2.13 -20.27
CA GLU A 46 23.53 -0.67 -20.08
C GLU A 46 23.10 0.07 -21.35
N SER A 47 23.51 -0.41 -22.53
CA SER A 47 23.09 0.15 -23.82
C SER A 47 21.58 0.13 -24.01
N LEU A 48 20.90 -0.92 -23.53
CA LEU A 48 19.44 -1.02 -23.61
C LEU A 48 18.76 -0.03 -22.66
N ILE A 49 19.24 0.10 -21.42
CA ILE A 49 18.74 1.13 -20.49
C ILE A 49 18.96 2.54 -21.05
N ARG A 50 20.13 2.84 -21.61
CA ARG A 50 20.40 4.13 -22.25
C ARG A 50 19.50 4.39 -23.46
N LYS A 51 19.13 3.34 -24.19
CA LYS A 51 18.16 3.43 -25.29
C LYS A 51 16.78 3.82 -24.76
N TYR A 52 16.34 3.19 -23.68
CA TYR A 52 15.08 3.51 -22.98
C TYR A 52 15.06 4.94 -22.45
N LEU A 53 16.14 5.40 -21.82
CA LEU A 53 16.28 6.79 -21.36
C LEU A 53 16.25 7.83 -22.50
N LYS A 54 16.50 7.42 -23.75
CA LYS A 54 16.35 8.26 -24.94
C LYS A 54 14.95 8.21 -25.56
N GLY A 55 13.99 7.57 -24.88
CA GLY A 55 12.58 7.54 -25.29
C GLY A 55 12.16 6.32 -26.13
N SER A 56 12.99 5.28 -26.25
CA SER A 56 12.49 4.03 -26.87
C SER A 56 11.65 3.24 -25.88
N GLU A 57 10.53 2.69 -26.33
CA GLU A 57 9.65 1.86 -25.49
C GLU A 57 10.21 0.44 -25.26
N PRO A 58 10.10 -0.12 -24.04
CA PRO A 58 10.39 -1.52 -23.78
C PRO A 58 9.28 -2.41 -24.33
N SER A 59 9.59 -3.69 -24.57
CA SER A 59 8.53 -4.69 -24.69
C SER A 59 7.90 -4.94 -23.31
N LEU A 60 6.65 -5.41 -23.28
CA LEU A 60 5.96 -5.74 -22.03
C LEU A 60 6.77 -6.67 -21.12
N SER A 61 7.45 -7.66 -21.69
CA SER A 61 8.33 -8.57 -20.95
C SER A 61 9.51 -7.85 -20.28
N ARG A 62 10.10 -6.85 -20.95
CA ARG A 62 11.21 -6.06 -20.39
C ARG A 62 10.72 -5.07 -19.34
N ALA A 63 9.55 -4.47 -19.56
CA ALA A 63 8.90 -3.62 -18.56
C ALA A 63 8.56 -4.41 -17.29
N ASP A 64 7.98 -5.62 -17.40
CA ASP A 64 7.72 -6.47 -16.24
C ASP A 64 9.03 -6.87 -15.54
N GLN A 65 10.08 -7.22 -16.29
CA GLN A 65 11.40 -7.54 -15.70
C GLN A 65 11.94 -6.37 -14.86
N ILE A 66 11.91 -5.14 -15.40
CA ILE A 66 12.33 -3.93 -14.68
C ILE A 66 11.46 -3.76 -13.44
N ALA A 67 10.14 -3.84 -13.59
CA ALA A 67 9.18 -3.67 -12.50
C ALA A 67 9.43 -4.67 -11.35
N ARG A 68 9.63 -5.95 -11.67
CA ARG A 68 9.93 -7.01 -10.68
C ARG A 68 11.23 -6.72 -9.93
N ARG A 69 12.29 -6.40 -10.66
CA ARG A 69 13.65 -6.28 -10.11
C ARG A 69 13.88 -4.97 -9.37
N ALA A 70 13.14 -3.93 -9.72
CA ALA A 70 13.14 -2.63 -9.05
C ALA A 70 12.04 -2.50 -7.98
N ASN A 71 11.24 -3.55 -7.76
CA ASN A 71 10.12 -3.55 -6.82
C ASN A 71 9.08 -2.44 -7.08
N VAL A 72 8.79 -2.16 -8.35
CA VAL A 72 7.79 -1.16 -8.77
C VAL A 72 6.59 -1.78 -9.47
N SER A 73 5.44 -1.12 -9.41
CA SER A 73 4.25 -1.49 -10.16
C SER A 73 4.54 -1.37 -11.65
N LEU A 74 4.06 -2.36 -12.41
CA LEU A 74 4.13 -2.31 -13.86
C LEU A 74 3.20 -1.23 -14.41
N GLU A 75 2.05 -1.02 -13.77
CA GLU A 75 1.09 0.03 -14.15
C GLU A 75 1.75 1.40 -14.03
N TRP A 76 2.28 1.74 -12.85
CA TRP A 76 2.99 3.01 -12.65
C TRP A 76 4.16 3.17 -13.61
N LEU A 77 4.97 2.13 -13.80
CA LEU A 77 6.12 2.22 -14.71
C LEU A 77 5.66 2.50 -16.15
N ALA A 78 4.57 1.88 -16.61
CA ALA A 78 4.08 2.01 -17.98
C ALA A 78 3.30 3.31 -18.22
N THR A 79 2.48 3.74 -17.27
CA THR A 79 1.48 4.81 -17.48
C THR A 79 1.67 6.02 -16.58
N GLY A 80 2.44 5.90 -15.50
CA GLY A 80 2.49 6.88 -14.41
C GLY A 80 1.30 6.81 -13.45
N CYS A 81 0.31 5.95 -13.72
CA CYS A 81 -0.87 5.80 -12.86
C CYS A 81 -0.65 4.80 -11.72
N GLY A 82 -1.41 4.95 -10.65
CA GLY A 82 -1.37 4.03 -9.51
C GLY A 82 -0.12 4.19 -8.64
N TYR A 83 0.12 3.21 -7.78
CA TYR A 83 1.22 3.27 -6.80
C TYR A 83 2.55 2.84 -7.42
N MET A 84 3.61 3.59 -7.15
CA MET A 84 4.95 3.31 -7.66
C MET A 84 5.45 1.93 -7.27
N TYR A 85 5.25 1.48 -6.03
CA TYR A 85 5.89 0.26 -5.55
C TYR A 85 5.00 -0.99 -5.63
N ARG A 86 5.55 -2.11 -6.07
CA ARG A 86 4.83 -3.41 -6.20
C ARG A 86 4.69 -4.12 -4.86
N GLN A 87 5.72 -4.06 -4.02
CA GLN A 87 5.75 -4.64 -2.68
C GLN A 87 6.33 -3.69 -1.63
N ALA A 88 6.40 -2.37 -1.88
CA ALA A 88 6.66 -1.48 -0.76
C ALA A 88 5.40 -1.47 0.11
N GLU A 89 5.61 -1.85 1.36
CA GLU A 89 4.71 -1.63 2.48
C GLU A 89 4.54 -0.12 2.71
N VAL A 90 3.99 0.59 1.72
CA VAL A 90 3.29 1.82 2.07
C VAL A 90 2.14 1.34 2.92
N VAL A 91 2.25 1.62 4.21
CA VAL A 91 1.13 1.51 5.13
C VAL A 91 0.04 2.33 4.49
N ASP A 92 -0.97 1.65 3.95
CA ASP A 92 -2.24 2.27 3.56
C ASP A 92 -2.79 2.98 4.80
N GLN A 93 -2.43 4.26 4.92
CA GLN A 93 -2.67 5.05 6.12
C GLN A 93 -4.17 5.19 6.40
N PRO A 94 -5.04 5.39 5.38
CA PRO A 94 -6.49 5.29 5.58
C PRO A 94 -6.93 3.94 6.13
N ALA A 95 -6.43 2.82 5.60
CA ALA A 95 -6.80 1.50 6.08
C ALA A 95 -6.32 1.24 7.51
N LEU A 96 -5.12 1.72 7.86
CA LEU A 96 -4.58 1.58 9.21
C LEU A 96 -5.37 2.43 10.21
N ALA A 97 -5.68 3.68 9.84
CA ALA A 97 -6.49 4.57 10.69
C ALA A 97 -7.88 3.98 10.95
N LEU A 98 -8.52 3.46 9.89
CA LEU A 98 -9.82 2.79 10.04
C LEU A 98 -9.71 1.52 10.90
N ALA A 99 -8.66 0.72 10.72
CA ALA A 99 -8.43 -0.47 11.55
C ALA A 99 -8.27 -0.11 13.04
N ASP A 100 -7.48 0.92 13.36
CA ASP A 100 -7.29 1.38 14.75
C ASP A 100 -8.60 1.94 15.35
N GLU A 101 -9.39 2.69 14.57
CA GLU A 101 -10.71 3.20 14.99
C GLU A 101 -11.67 2.04 15.30
N LEU A 102 -11.80 1.09 14.38
CA LEU A 102 -12.72 -0.04 14.53
C LEU A 102 -12.35 -0.90 15.74
N VAL A 103 -11.06 -1.25 15.90
CA VAL A 103 -10.57 -2.01 17.06
C VAL A 103 -10.81 -1.23 18.35
N GLY A 104 -10.51 0.08 18.37
CA GLY A 104 -10.75 0.94 19.53
C GLY A 104 -12.21 0.98 19.95
N ARG A 105 -13.13 1.16 18.99
CA ARG A 105 -14.57 1.17 19.24
C ARG A 105 -15.05 -0.18 19.78
N THR A 106 -14.66 -1.29 19.14
CA THR A 106 -15.06 -2.64 19.58
C THR A 106 -14.57 -2.93 20.99
N LEU A 107 -13.30 -2.65 21.31
CA LEU A 107 -12.75 -2.85 22.65
C LEU A 107 -13.45 -2.01 23.72
N GLN A 108 -13.84 -0.77 23.38
CA GLN A 108 -14.61 0.10 24.27
C GLN A 108 -16.03 -0.44 24.52
N GLU A 109 -16.71 -0.96 23.48
CA GLU A 109 -18.04 -1.57 23.58
C GLU A 109 -18.03 -2.81 24.49
N VAL A 110 -17.03 -3.68 24.34
CA VAL A 110 -16.89 -4.91 25.16
C VAL A 110 -16.18 -4.68 26.50
N ARG A 111 -15.67 -3.47 26.75
CA ARG A 111 -14.94 -3.07 27.97
C ARG A 111 -13.71 -3.93 28.29
N LEU A 112 -12.94 -4.32 27.26
CA LEU A 112 -11.72 -5.10 27.42
C LEU A 112 -10.46 -4.22 27.29
N ILE A 113 -9.43 -4.55 28.07
CA ILE A 113 -8.12 -3.91 28.01
C ILE A 113 -7.09 -4.98 27.58
N PRO A 114 -6.78 -5.08 26.27
CA PRO A 114 -5.79 -6.04 25.78
C PRO A 114 -4.37 -5.60 26.14
N SER A 115 -3.45 -6.56 26.21
CA SER A 115 -2.01 -6.26 26.24
C SER A 115 -1.59 -5.47 24.99
N PRO A 116 -0.46 -4.73 25.03
CA PRO A 116 0.02 -3.98 23.86
C PRO A 116 0.19 -4.86 22.61
N LEU A 117 0.66 -6.09 22.78
CA LEU A 117 0.82 -7.04 21.67
C LEU A 117 -0.53 -7.49 21.12
N GLN A 118 -1.52 -7.81 21.98
CA GLN A 118 -2.86 -8.18 21.52
C GLN A 118 -3.54 -7.03 20.77
N ARG A 119 -3.43 -5.78 21.25
CA ARG A 119 -3.95 -4.60 20.53
C ARG A 119 -3.30 -4.47 19.16
N MET A 120 -1.98 -4.60 19.08
CA MET A 120 -1.25 -4.55 17.83
C MET A 120 -1.69 -5.64 16.85
N THR A 121 -1.80 -6.89 17.32
CA THR A 121 -2.25 -8.03 16.51
C THR A 121 -3.65 -7.78 15.96
N LEU A 122 -4.59 -7.31 16.80
CA LEU A 122 -5.95 -6.96 16.38
C LEU A 122 -5.94 -5.90 15.27
N THR A 123 -5.24 -4.79 15.48
CA THR A 123 -5.14 -3.70 14.50
C THR A 123 -4.54 -4.19 13.18
N VAL A 124 -3.46 -4.99 13.22
CA VAL A 124 -2.83 -5.55 12.02
C VAL A 124 -3.76 -6.51 11.29
N SER A 125 -4.50 -7.38 12.00
CA SER A 125 -5.46 -8.30 11.39
C SER A 125 -6.58 -7.54 10.67
N VAL A 126 -7.17 -6.52 11.30
CA VAL A 126 -8.24 -5.70 10.69
C VAL A 126 -7.70 -4.89 9.52
N TYR A 127 -6.49 -4.34 9.63
CA TYR A 127 -5.80 -3.66 8.54
C TYR A 127 -5.60 -4.56 7.31
N GLN A 128 -5.09 -5.77 7.52
CA GLN A 128 -4.88 -6.74 6.43
C GLN A 128 -6.20 -7.14 5.77
N PHE A 129 -7.26 -7.32 6.56
CA PHE A 129 -8.60 -7.57 6.04
C PHE A 129 -9.08 -6.42 5.14
N LEU A 130 -9.05 -5.19 5.64
CA LEU A 130 -9.46 -3.98 4.91
C LEU A 130 -8.66 -3.78 3.62
N ARG A 131 -7.34 -4.01 3.66
CA ARG A 131 -6.46 -3.91 2.50
C ARG A 131 -6.77 -4.96 1.44
N THR A 132 -7.16 -6.17 1.86
CA THR A 132 -7.45 -7.29 0.95
C THR A 132 -8.87 -7.22 0.36
N HIS A 133 -9.81 -6.61 1.08
CA HIS A 133 -11.23 -6.53 0.72
C HIS A 133 -11.68 -5.12 0.36
N LYS A 134 -10.83 -4.33 -0.30
CA LYS A 134 -11.26 -3.04 -0.86
C LYS A 134 -12.41 -3.25 -1.83
N LYS A 135 -13.37 -2.34 -1.82
CA LYS A 135 -14.48 -2.35 -2.78
C LYS A 135 -13.95 -2.12 -4.19
N SER A 136 -14.75 -2.50 -5.19
CA SER A 136 -14.40 -2.34 -6.62
C SER A 136 -14.20 -0.88 -7.04
N ASP A 137 -14.68 0.07 -6.24
CA ASP A 137 -14.50 1.52 -6.39
C ASP A 137 -13.21 2.06 -5.73
N GLY A 138 -12.42 1.19 -5.09
CA GLY A 138 -11.18 1.55 -4.40
C GLY A 138 -11.36 2.01 -2.94
N TYR A 139 -12.59 2.16 -2.45
CA TYR A 139 -12.88 2.60 -1.09
C TYR A 139 -12.84 1.43 -0.07
N LEU A 140 -12.60 1.79 1.20
CA LEU A 140 -12.58 0.83 2.31
C LEU A 140 -14.00 0.43 2.71
N ASP A 141 -14.20 -0.86 2.95
CA ASP A 141 -15.48 -1.36 3.45
C ASP A 141 -15.57 -1.27 4.98
N HIS A 142 -16.10 -0.15 5.47
CA HIS A 142 -16.30 0.10 6.89
C HIS A 142 -17.20 -0.95 7.57
N HIS A 143 -18.26 -1.39 6.91
CA HIS A 143 -19.23 -2.32 7.49
C HIS A 143 -18.61 -3.70 7.68
N SER A 144 -18.01 -4.24 6.61
CA SER A 144 -17.35 -5.55 6.67
C SER A 144 -16.12 -5.52 7.61
N GLY A 145 -15.37 -4.41 7.60
CA GLY A 145 -14.25 -4.21 8.54
C GLY A 145 -14.70 -4.23 10.00
N ARG A 146 -15.84 -3.60 10.33
CA ARG A 146 -16.40 -3.62 11.68
C ARG A 146 -16.78 -5.03 12.12
N GLN A 147 -17.54 -5.75 11.28
CA GLN A 147 -17.94 -7.13 11.58
C GLN A 147 -16.72 -8.04 11.79
N PHE A 148 -15.68 -7.85 10.98
CA PHE A 148 -14.43 -8.59 11.14
C PHE A 148 -13.68 -8.22 12.44
N ALA A 149 -13.68 -6.95 12.85
CA ALA A 149 -13.08 -6.52 14.10
C ALA A 149 -13.80 -7.13 15.31
N GLU A 150 -15.14 -7.12 15.33
CA GLU A 150 -15.97 -7.75 16.37
C GLU A 150 -15.67 -9.25 16.50
N HIS A 151 -15.63 -9.97 15.37
CA HIS A 151 -15.31 -11.40 15.35
C HIS A 151 -13.87 -11.67 15.84
N THR A 152 -12.90 -10.91 15.34
CA THR A 152 -11.48 -11.11 15.69
C THR A 152 -11.20 -10.78 17.16
N VAL A 153 -11.82 -9.74 17.74
CA VAL A 153 -11.73 -9.44 19.17
C VAL A 153 -12.28 -10.60 20.01
N ALA A 154 -13.47 -11.10 19.66
CA ALA A 154 -14.07 -12.24 20.35
C ALA A 154 -13.18 -13.49 20.25
N SER A 155 -12.58 -13.75 19.09
CA SER A 155 -11.71 -14.92 18.90
C SER A 155 -10.36 -14.80 19.61
N LEU A 156 -9.64 -13.69 19.46
CA LEU A 156 -8.28 -13.56 20.00
C LEU A 156 -8.24 -13.34 21.51
N LEU A 157 -9.30 -12.77 22.10
CA LEU A 157 -9.34 -12.50 23.54
C LEU A 157 -10.08 -13.58 24.35
N ASN A 158 -11.00 -14.34 23.75
CA ASN A 158 -11.66 -15.47 24.45
C ASN A 158 -10.88 -16.80 24.39
N VAL A 159 -9.76 -16.87 23.64
CA VAL A 159 -8.93 -18.10 23.54
C VAL A 159 -7.92 -18.22 24.69
N SER A 160 -8.03 -17.40 25.75
CA SER A 160 -7.06 -17.38 26.86
C SER A 160 -7.48 -18.11 28.15
N ASP A 161 -8.70 -18.68 28.22
CA ASP A 161 -9.21 -19.30 29.45
C ASP A 161 -8.98 -20.83 29.56
N ASP A 162 -8.29 -21.47 28.60
CA ASP A 162 -8.11 -22.95 28.59
C ASP A 162 -6.63 -23.39 28.61
N GLN A 163 -5.78 -22.69 29.36
CA GLN A 163 -4.49 -23.22 29.81
C GLN A 163 -4.12 -22.70 31.20
N THR A 164 -4.68 -23.27 32.27
CA THR A 164 -3.95 -23.64 33.51
C THR A 164 -4.78 -24.63 34.32
#